data_AF-S3WX80-F1
#
_entry.id   AF-S3WX80-F1
#
_cell.length_a   1.000
_cell.length_b   1.000
_cell.length_c   1.000
_cell.angle_alpha   90.00
_cell.angle_beta   90.00
_cell.angle_gamma   90.00
#
_symmetry.space_group_name_H-M   'P 1'
#
loop_
_entity.id
_entity.type
_entity.pdbx_description
1 polymer ?
#
loop_
_entity_poly.entity_id
_entity_poly.type
_entity_poly.pdbx_seq_one_letter_code
_entity_poly.pdbx_strand_id
1 'polypeptide(L)'
;MTDEYTDAVVGNSLDDGLGASPAVSGLSGASPAVPRDPRLLAAEQAEHDARAALEKAEEMRRALEEAQAAAAAAQAAADRSKQELETAREEAKAKAKAAALQVRMEQDEIEASAAAALAEQRAARESSLGTVLPVAETDEPETILVTKRTTDGFSGSLALFLLRAVLAVWVGAVGWQALADKDAISGMLSKIGIPSSLSFLGVLGGIGLIVVAVLLLFGAATRVFSAILAVVLVVYLVFFRFGAFSPFIEGHFGFYGDREVFAAIIAVAFVLIGAGGLSIDAVMRKRRDTDEEE
;
A
#
# COMPACT_ATOMS: atom_id res chain seq x y z
N MET A 1 5.89 -38.37 40.78
CA MET A 1 7.26 -38.91 40.91
C MET A 1 7.16 -40.41 40.75
N THR A 2 7.21 -40.86 39.49
CA THR A 2 7.29 -42.24 39.00
C THR A 2 7.32 -42.10 37.48
N ASP A 3 8.29 -42.73 36.83
CA ASP A 3 8.44 -42.73 35.37
C ASP A 3 7.33 -43.55 34.69
N GLU A 4 7.01 -43.22 33.43
CA GLU A 4 6.94 -44.25 32.39
C GLU A 4 7.07 -43.66 30.98
N TYR A 5 7.80 -44.38 30.12
CA TYR A 5 8.09 -44.04 28.72
C TYR A 5 7.44 -45.10 27.84
N THR A 6 6.41 -44.72 27.08
CA THR A 6 5.76 -45.51 26.02
C THR A 6 5.39 -44.53 24.90
N ASP A 7 5.91 -44.60 23.67
CA ASP A 7 6.18 -45.69 22.72
C ASP A 7 4.95 -46.14 21.90
N ALA A 8 5.04 -45.92 20.58
CA ALA A 8 4.02 -46.08 19.54
C ALA A 8 4.56 -45.47 18.22
N VAL A 9 4.50 -46.08 17.02
CA VAL A 9 3.91 -47.35 16.53
C VAL A 9 4.69 -47.85 15.29
N VAL A 10 4.53 -49.15 15.01
CA VAL A 10 4.69 -49.92 13.75
C VAL A 10 6.06 -50.65 13.63
N GLY A 11 6.16 -51.98 13.69
CA GLY A 11 5.14 -53.04 13.79
C GLY A 11 4.98 -53.85 12.51
N ASN A 12 5.73 -54.94 12.37
CA ASN A 12 5.15 -56.20 11.90
C ASN A 12 5.90 -57.43 12.44
N SER A 13 5.15 -58.49 12.71
CA SER A 13 5.52 -59.74 13.38
C SER A 13 6.06 -60.82 12.40
N LEU A 14 6.85 -61.81 12.85
CA LEU A 14 6.49 -63.25 13.09
C LEU A 14 5.74 -63.93 11.90
N ASP A 15 5.97 -65.18 11.46
CA ASP A 15 6.91 -66.30 11.74
C ASP A 15 7.07 -67.11 10.42
N ASP A 16 7.85 -68.19 10.22
CA ASP A 16 8.68 -69.12 11.02
C ASP A 16 9.88 -69.58 10.13
N GLY A 17 10.81 -70.41 10.64
CA GLY A 17 11.65 -71.23 9.76
C GLY A 17 12.95 -71.81 10.34
N LEU A 18 12.89 -72.67 11.36
CA LEU A 18 14.03 -73.51 11.76
C LEU A 18 14.51 -74.42 10.60
N GLY A 19 15.73 -74.22 10.09
CA GLY A 19 16.26 -75.08 9.03
C GLY A 19 17.71 -74.84 8.62
N ALA A 20 18.65 -75.57 9.26
CA ALA A 20 19.98 -75.96 8.79
C ALA A 20 20.91 -74.91 8.12
N SER A 21 22.11 -74.74 8.69
CA SER A 21 23.28 -74.32 7.91
C SER A 21 23.69 -75.42 6.92
N PRO A 22 24.08 -75.06 5.68
CA PRO A 22 25.11 -75.79 4.98
C PRO A 22 26.27 -74.90 4.51
N ALA A 23 27.48 -75.43 4.74
CA ALA A 23 28.67 -75.32 3.89
C ALA A 23 29.03 -73.96 3.23
N VAL A 24 30.07 -73.34 3.77
CA VAL A 24 30.99 -72.46 3.01
C VAL A 24 31.55 -73.20 1.80
N SER A 25 31.39 -72.67 0.59
CA SER A 25 32.27 -72.91 -0.57
C SER A 25 31.98 -71.93 -1.72
N GLY A 26 33.04 -71.37 -2.33
CA GLY A 26 32.98 -71.00 -3.74
C GLY A 26 32.99 -69.52 -4.15
N LEU A 27 33.82 -68.66 -3.54
CA LEU A 27 34.29 -67.42 -4.21
C LEU A 27 35.83 -67.37 -4.24
N SER A 28 36.40 -68.36 -4.93
CA SER A 28 37.80 -68.34 -5.36
C SER A 28 37.95 -67.26 -6.43
N GLY A 29 38.71 -66.20 -6.12
CA GLY A 29 38.78 -65.00 -6.96
C GLY A 29 39.31 -63.77 -6.22
N ALA A 30 39.31 -63.78 -4.89
CA ALA A 30 40.11 -62.87 -4.08
C ALA A 30 41.60 -63.13 -4.34
N SER A 31 42.17 -62.44 -5.32
CA SER A 31 43.62 -62.33 -5.53
C SER A 31 44.26 -61.99 -4.17
N PRO A 32 45.34 -62.69 -3.77
CA PRO A 32 45.88 -62.56 -2.42
C PRO A 32 46.17 -61.09 -2.12
N ALA A 33 45.72 -60.62 -0.96
CA ALA A 33 45.96 -59.26 -0.50
C ALA A 33 47.46 -59.05 -0.30
N VAL A 34 48.15 -58.65 -1.36
CA VAL A 34 49.54 -58.17 -1.32
C VAL A 34 49.58 -57.09 -0.25
N PRO A 35 50.43 -57.20 0.78
CA PRO A 35 50.58 -56.16 1.79
C PRO A 35 51.05 -54.86 1.12
N ARG A 36 50.10 -53.98 0.78
CA ARG A 36 50.41 -52.66 0.22
C ARG A 36 51.00 -51.81 1.33
N ASP A 37 52.13 -51.16 1.04
CA ASP A 37 52.72 -50.18 1.94
C ASP A 37 51.66 -49.11 2.28
N PRO A 38 51.36 -48.84 3.57
CA PRO A 38 50.36 -47.85 3.96
C PRO A 38 50.65 -46.45 3.40
N ARG A 39 51.90 -46.13 3.06
CA ARG A 39 52.28 -44.87 2.39
C ARG A 39 51.76 -44.78 0.96
N LEU A 40 51.69 -45.89 0.24
CA LEU A 40 51.16 -45.92 -1.14
C LEU A 40 49.64 -45.78 -1.14
N LEU A 41 48.95 -46.41 -0.18
CA LEU A 41 47.50 -46.24 -0.01
C LEU A 41 47.11 -44.80 0.31
N ALA A 42 47.88 -44.12 1.17
CA ALA A 42 47.67 -42.70 1.47
C ALA A 42 47.90 -41.80 0.24
N ALA A 43 48.84 -42.15 -0.65
CA ALA A 43 49.07 -41.44 -1.91
C ALA A 43 47.93 -41.69 -2.92
N GLU A 44 47.47 -42.94 -3.09
CA GLU A 44 46.31 -43.28 -3.93
C GLU A 44 45.03 -42.55 -3.47
N GLN A 45 44.81 -42.44 -2.15
CA GLN A 45 43.69 -41.67 -1.58
C GLN A 45 43.83 -40.16 -1.85
N ALA A 46 45.01 -39.58 -1.63
CA ALA A 46 45.24 -38.16 -1.90
C ALA A 46 45.06 -37.81 -3.40
N GLU A 47 45.45 -38.70 -4.31
CA GLU A 47 45.17 -38.52 -5.74
C GLU A 47 43.67 -38.62 -6.08
N HIS A 48 42.95 -39.56 -5.45
CA HIS A 48 41.51 -39.69 -5.64
C HIS A 48 40.76 -38.45 -5.15
N ASP A 49 41.10 -37.95 -3.95
CA ASP A 49 40.50 -36.76 -3.36
C ASP A 49 40.84 -35.50 -4.18
N ALA A 50 42.06 -35.41 -4.74
CA ALA A 50 42.43 -34.33 -5.65
C ALA A 50 41.60 -34.34 -6.95
N ARG A 51 41.33 -35.52 -7.53
CA ARG A 51 40.45 -35.66 -8.71
C ARG A 51 39.00 -35.29 -8.38
N ALA A 52 38.46 -35.81 -7.28
CA ALA A 52 37.11 -35.48 -6.82
C ALA A 52 36.94 -33.99 -6.48
N ALA A 53 38.00 -33.31 -6.02
CA ALA A 53 38.01 -31.87 -5.82
C ALA A 53 38.01 -31.07 -7.14
N LEU A 54 38.72 -31.56 -8.16
CA LEU A 54 38.73 -30.96 -9.50
C LEU A 54 37.37 -31.12 -10.20
N GLU A 55 36.76 -32.31 -10.15
CA GLU A 55 35.43 -32.58 -10.71
C GLU A 55 34.38 -31.65 -10.09
N LYS A 56 34.34 -31.52 -8.77
CA LYS A 56 33.46 -30.57 -8.06
C LYS A 56 33.74 -29.11 -8.44
N ALA A 57 35.00 -28.75 -8.69
CA ALA A 57 35.35 -27.40 -9.13
C ALA A 57 34.87 -27.12 -10.57
N GLU A 58 34.86 -28.12 -11.45
CA GLU A 58 34.27 -28.01 -12.78
C GLU A 58 32.73 -27.95 -12.74
N GLU A 59 32.08 -28.79 -11.93
CA GLU A 59 30.62 -28.74 -11.70
C GLU A 59 30.19 -27.36 -11.19
N MET A 60 30.90 -26.82 -10.20
CA MET A 60 30.65 -25.47 -9.68
C MET A 60 30.86 -24.38 -10.73
N ARG A 61 31.81 -24.54 -11.66
CA ARG A 61 32.00 -23.60 -12.78
C ARG A 61 30.85 -23.66 -13.77
N ARG A 62 30.42 -24.87 -14.19
CA ARG A 62 29.28 -25.05 -15.09
C ARG A 62 27.99 -24.50 -14.47
N ALA A 63 27.74 -24.77 -13.19
CA ALA A 63 26.60 -24.20 -12.46
C ALA A 63 26.65 -22.66 -12.38
N LEU A 64 27.84 -22.07 -12.24
CA LEU A 64 28.03 -20.61 -12.30
C LEU A 64 27.74 -20.04 -13.70
N GLU A 65 28.24 -20.70 -14.76
CA GLU A 65 28.00 -20.31 -16.15
C GLU A 65 26.52 -20.41 -16.53
N GLU A 66 25.83 -21.48 -16.13
CA GLU A 66 24.38 -21.65 -16.30
C GLU A 66 23.60 -20.58 -15.54
N ALA A 67 23.98 -20.27 -14.29
CA ALA A 67 23.36 -19.19 -13.51
C ALA A 67 23.58 -17.80 -14.14
N GLN A 68 24.76 -17.55 -14.72
CA GLN A 68 25.05 -16.31 -15.46
C GLN A 68 24.25 -16.22 -16.76
N ALA A 69 24.13 -17.31 -17.52
CA ALA A 69 23.31 -17.37 -18.73
C ALA A 69 21.81 -17.16 -18.42
N ALA A 70 21.29 -17.76 -17.34
CA ALA A 70 19.94 -17.54 -16.87
C ALA A 70 19.70 -16.09 -16.43
N ALA A 71 20.65 -15.48 -15.71
CA ALA A 71 20.59 -14.08 -15.31
C ALA A 71 20.60 -13.13 -16.52
N ALA A 72 21.44 -13.38 -17.52
CA ALA A 72 21.49 -12.61 -18.76
C ALA A 72 20.18 -12.73 -19.58
N ALA A 73 19.60 -13.94 -19.66
CA ALA A 73 18.30 -14.16 -20.29
C ALA A 73 17.16 -13.42 -19.57
N ALA A 74 17.17 -13.43 -18.23
CA ALA A 74 16.19 -12.69 -17.42
C ALA A 74 16.31 -11.17 -17.60
N GLN A 75 17.54 -10.63 -17.68
CA GLN A 75 17.77 -9.21 -17.98
C GLN A 75 17.25 -8.84 -19.39
N ALA A 76 17.57 -9.65 -20.41
CA ALA A 76 17.08 -9.42 -21.77
C ALA A 76 15.54 -9.48 -21.88
N ALA A 77 14.88 -10.36 -21.11
CA ALA A 77 13.42 -10.41 -21.02
C ALA A 77 12.84 -9.15 -20.33
N ALA A 78 13.47 -8.69 -19.24
CA ALA A 78 13.06 -7.47 -18.54
C ALA A 78 13.21 -6.22 -19.43
N ASP A 79 14.28 -6.13 -20.24
CA ASP A 79 14.49 -4.99 -21.13
C ASP A 79 13.53 -4.97 -22.32
N ARG A 80 13.13 -6.14 -22.86
CA ARG A 80 12.02 -6.23 -23.83
C ARG A 80 10.70 -5.74 -23.22
N SER A 81 10.37 -6.17 -22.01
CA SER A 81 9.16 -5.73 -21.31
C SER A 81 9.14 -4.22 -21.05
N LYS A 82 10.28 -3.60 -20.75
CA LYS A 82 10.40 -2.13 -20.67
C LYS A 82 10.11 -1.46 -22.01
N GLN A 83 10.69 -1.97 -23.10
CA GLN A 83 10.47 -1.41 -24.45
C GLN A 83 8.99 -1.51 -24.87
N GLU A 84 8.34 -2.65 -24.61
CA GLU A 84 6.90 -2.82 -24.84
C GLU A 84 6.04 -1.85 -23.99
N LEU A 85 6.42 -1.63 -22.73
CA LEU A 85 5.74 -0.66 -21.86
C LEU A 85 5.91 0.78 -22.38
N GLU A 86 7.10 1.14 -22.87
CA GLU A 86 7.38 2.47 -23.43
C GLU A 86 6.61 2.72 -24.73
N THR A 87 6.54 1.74 -25.65
CA THR A 87 5.72 1.88 -26.86
C THR A 87 4.22 1.99 -26.54
N ALA A 88 3.70 1.14 -25.64
CA ALA A 88 2.32 1.24 -25.16
C ALA A 88 2.01 2.60 -24.49
N ARG A 89 2.98 3.18 -23.77
CA ARG A 89 2.84 4.50 -23.13
C ARG A 89 2.78 5.63 -24.15
N GLU A 90 3.63 5.63 -25.17
CA GLU A 90 3.57 6.66 -26.22
C GLU A 90 2.32 6.50 -27.10
N GLU A 91 1.85 5.28 -27.37
CA GLU A 91 0.54 5.05 -27.99
C GLU A 91 -0.62 5.60 -27.16
N ALA A 92 -0.65 5.31 -25.85
CA ALA A 92 -1.69 5.82 -24.96
C ALA A 92 -1.69 7.35 -24.91
N LYS A 93 -0.51 7.96 -24.90
CA LYS A 93 -0.30 9.42 -24.95
C LYS A 93 -0.73 10.02 -26.30
N ALA A 94 -0.51 9.33 -27.42
CA ALA A 94 -1.01 9.75 -28.73
C ALA A 94 -2.55 9.68 -28.80
N LYS A 95 -3.16 8.58 -28.32
CA LYS A 95 -4.61 8.41 -28.20
C LYS A 95 -5.23 9.49 -27.29
N ALA A 96 -4.62 9.78 -26.15
CA ALA A 96 -5.06 10.84 -25.23
C ALA A 96 -4.99 12.24 -25.87
N LYS A 97 -3.94 12.56 -26.63
CA LYS A 97 -3.85 13.83 -27.38
C LYS A 97 -4.93 13.94 -28.46
N ALA A 98 -5.21 12.86 -29.18
CA ALA A 98 -6.27 12.84 -30.19
C ALA A 98 -7.66 13.06 -29.57
N ALA A 99 -7.97 12.37 -28.47
CA ALA A 99 -9.21 12.55 -27.72
C ALA A 99 -9.35 13.98 -27.15
N ALA A 100 -8.27 14.55 -26.60
CA ALA A 100 -8.27 15.92 -26.10
C ALA A 100 -8.52 16.96 -27.20
N LEU A 101 -8.05 16.70 -28.44
CA LEU A 101 -8.32 17.56 -29.59
C LEU A 101 -9.78 17.45 -30.05
N GLN A 102 -10.37 16.24 -30.03
CA GLN A 102 -11.80 16.05 -30.32
C GLN A 102 -12.70 16.78 -29.32
N VAL A 103 -12.45 16.61 -28.01
CA VAL A 103 -13.21 17.31 -26.95
C VAL A 103 -13.10 18.83 -27.10
N ARG A 104 -11.92 19.34 -27.50
CA ARG A 104 -11.76 20.78 -27.76
C ARG A 104 -12.58 21.26 -28.95
N MET A 105 -12.60 20.51 -30.06
CA MET A 105 -13.44 20.86 -31.22
C MET A 105 -14.93 20.86 -30.88
N GLU A 106 -15.38 19.87 -30.10
CA GLU A 106 -16.78 19.81 -29.61
C GLU A 106 -17.10 21.00 -28.69
N GLN A 107 -16.17 21.42 -27.82
CA GLN A 107 -16.32 22.63 -27.00
C GLN A 107 -16.38 23.91 -27.85
N ASP A 108 -15.47 24.06 -28.82
CA ASP A 108 -15.44 25.22 -29.74
C ASP A 108 -16.77 25.30 -30.55
N GLU A 109 -17.35 24.17 -30.96
CA GLU A 109 -18.67 24.09 -31.62
C GLU A 109 -19.83 24.46 -30.68
N ILE A 110 -19.82 23.96 -29.44
CA ILE A 110 -20.83 24.31 -28.43
C ILE A 110 -20.79 25.81 -28.12
N GLU A 111 -19.60 26.38 -27.90
CA GLU A 111 -19.44 27.82 -27.65
C GLU A 111 -19.90 28.67 -28.83
N ALA A 112 -19.60 28.27 -30.07
CA ALA A 112 -20.10 28.93 -31.27
C ALA A 112 -21.64 28.88 -31.36
N SER A 113 -22.25 27.73 -31.05
CA SER A 113 -23.72 27.59 -31.05
C SER A 113 -24.40 28.45 -29.96
N ALA A 114 -23.79 28.52 -28.77
CA ALA A 114 -24.28 29.35 -27.67
C ALA A 114 -24.14 30.85 -27.98
N ALA A 115 -23.03 31.26 -28.59
CA ALA A 115 -22.81 32.64 -29.04
C ALA A 115 -23.83 33.05 -30.12
N ALA A 116 -24.15 32.16 -31.06
CA ALA A 116 -25.19 32.40 -32.07
C ALA A 116 -26.58 32.56 -31.43
N ALA A 117 -26.97 31.64 -30.53
CA ALA A 117 -28.25 31.72 -29.82
C ALA A 117 -28.38 33.01 -28.98
N LEU A 118 -27.29 33.46 -28.33
CA LEU A 118 -27.26 34.74 -27.62
C LEU A 118 -27.37 35.95 -28.55
N ALA A 119 -26.82 35.88 -29.77
CA ALA A 119 -26.96 36.94 -30.77
C ALA A 119 -28.40 37.03 -31.29
N GLU A 120 -29.05 35.90 -31.56
CA GLU A 120 -30.47 35.84 -31.94
C GLU A 120 -31.39 36.38 -30.84
N GLN A 121 -31.14 36.00 -29.58
CA GLN A 121 -31.89 36.53 -28.43
C GLN A 121 -31.73 38.04 -28.27
N ARG A 122 -30.53 38.59 -28.51
CA ARG A 122 -30.29 40.05 -28.52
C ARG A 122 -31.07 40.73 -29.63
N ALA A 123 -31.02 40.21 -30.86
CA ALA A 123 -31.77 40.76 -31.99
C ALA A 123 -33.30 40.69 -31.78
N ALA A 124 -33.81 39.61 -31.21
CA ALA A 124 -35.21 39.47 -30.84
C ALA A 124 -35.62 40.46 -29.73
N ARG A 125 -34.76 40.67 -28.72
CA ARG A 125 -34.97 41.65 -27.65
C ARG A 125 -34.93 43.09 -28.16
N GLU A 126 -34.05 43.40 -29.11
CA GLU A 126 -33.93 44.72 -29.71
C GLU A 126 -35.08 45.03 -30.68
N SER A 127 -35.61 44.02 -31.39
CA SER A 127 -36.83 44.17 -32.21
C SER A 127 -38.13 44.31 -31.40
N SER A 128 -38.14 43.88 -30.13
CA SER A 128 -39.29 44.02 -29.22
C SER A 128 -39.19 45.25 -28.31
N LEU A 129 -37.99 45.78 -28.06
CA LEU A 129 -37.77 47.08 -27.42
C LEU A 129 -37.94 48.24 -28.42
N GLY A 130 -39.18 48.46 -28.85
CA GLY A 130 -39.57 49.69 -29.56
C GLY A 130 -39.19 50.94 -28.74
N THR A 131 -38.73 51.99 -29.43
CA THR A 131 -38.01 53.14 -28.87
C THR A 131 -38.64 53.75 -27.61
N VAL A 132 -38.11 53.41 -26.43
CA VAL A 132 -38.46 54.06 -25.15
C VAL A 132 -37.49 55.23 -24.92
N LEU A 133 -38.04 56.44 -24.84
CA LEU A 133 -37.31 57.62 -24.36
C LEU A 133 -36.92 57.40 -22.88
N PRO A 134 -35.66 57.61 -22.48
CA PRO A 134 -35.21 57.30 -21.13
C PRO A 134 -35.85 58.24 -20.11
N VAL A 135 -36.73 57.70 -19.27
CA VAL A 135 -37.05 58.31 -17.98
C VAL A 135 -35.86 58.07 -17.07
N ALA A 136 -35.31 59.13 -16.50
CA ALA A 136 -34.26 59.05 -15.51
C ALA A 136 -34.88 58.63 -14.17
N GLU A 137 -34.64 57.40 -13.75
CA GLU A 137 -34.93 56.96 -12.39
C GLU A 137 -33.71 56.18 -11.87
N THR A 138 -33.00 56.81 -10.93
CA THR A 138 -31.76 56.30 -10.35
C THR A 138 -32.10 55.54 -9.08
N ASP A 139 -32.18 54.21 -9.18
CA ASP A 139 -31.96 53.32 -8.05
C ASP A 139 -30.81 52.38 -8.40
N GLU A 140 -29.67 52.57 -7.73
CA GLU A 140 -28.53 51.66 -7.85
C GLU A 140 -28.87 50.33 -7.15
N PRO A 141 -28.83 49.18 -7.84
CA PRO A 141 -29.08 47.91 -7.17
C PRO A 141 -27.94 47.61 -6.20
N GLU A 142 -28.24 47.50 -4.90
CA GLU A 142 -27.27 47.07 -3.89
C GLU A 142 -26.68 45.70 -4.28
N THR A 143 -25.40 45.71 -4.68
CA THR A 143 -24.71 44.49 -5.10
C THR A 143 -24.39 43.63 -3.88
N ILE A 144 -25.26 42.66 -3.59
CA ILE A 144 -25.00 41.66 -2.55
C ILE A 144 -23.76 40.85 -2.93
N LEU A 145 -22.62 41.17 -2.32
CA LEU A 145 -21.37 40.45 -2.51
C LEU A 145 -21.45 39.08 -1.81
N VAL A 146 -21.95 38.08 -2.54
CA VAL A 146 -21.94 36.67 -2.12
C VAL A 146 -20.48 36.19 -2.03
N THR A 147 -19.91 36.29 -0.84
CA THR A 147 -18.53 35.89 -0.54
C THR A 147 -18.37 34.37 -0.53
N LYS A 148 -18.21 33.81 -1.74
CA LYS A 148 -17.99 32.38 -1.94
C LYS A 148 -16.71 31.91 -1.22
N ARG A 149 -16.81 30.86 -0.41
CA ARG A 149 -15.66 30.31 0.34
C ARG A 149 -14.59 29.79 -0.62
N THR A 150 -13.36 30.29 -0.47
CA THR A 150 -12.20 29.93 -1.30
C THR A 150 -11.85 28.44 -1.19
N THR A 151 -12.10 27.82 -0.03
CA THR A 151 -11.92 26.38 0.25
C THR A 151 -12.77 25.47 -0.65
N ASP A 152 -13.88 25.98 -1.18
CA ASP A 152 -14.80 25.24 -2.05
C ASP A 152 -14.50 25.48 -3.55
N GLY A 153 -13.47 26.26 -3.87
CA GLY A 153 -12.91 26.36 -5.22
C GLY A 153 -12.14 25.10 -5.64
N PHE A 154 -11.96 24.89 -6.95
CA PHE A 154 -11.36 23.66 -7.49
C PHE A 154 -9.95 23.37 -6.94
N SER A 155 -9.06 24.37 -6.86
CA SER A 155 -7.70 24.19 -6.33
C SER A 155 -7.67 23.89 -4.83
N GLY A 156 -8.45 24.62 -4.02
CA GLY A 156 -8.54 24.41 -2.57
C GLY A 156 -9.14 23.05 -2.21
N SER A 157 -10.21 22.67 -2.92
CA SER A 157 -10.85 21.37 -2.73
C SER A 157 -10.00 20.19 -3.22
N LEU A 158 -9.24 20.35 -4.32
CA LEU A 158 -8.26 19.35 -4.78
C LEU A 158 -7.09 19.19 -3.82
N ALA A 159 -6.55 20.29 -3.28
CA ALA A 159 -5.49 20.24 -2.27
C ALA A 159 -5.93 19.51 -1.00
N LEU A 160 -7.14 19.82 -0.50
CA LEU A 160 -7.73 19.10 0.64
C LEU A 160 -8.04 17.64 0.33
N PHE A 161 -8.51 17.32 -0.88
CA PHE A 161 -8.69 15.93 -1.32
C PHE A 161 -7.37 15.15 -1.32
N LEU A 162 -6.29 15.71 -1.87
CA LEU A 162 -4.99 15.03 -1.92
C LEU A 162 -4.39 14.84 -0.52
N LEU A 163 -4.42 15.87 0.34
CA LEU A 163 -3.97 15.76 1.73
C LEU A 163 -4.76 14.68 2.49
N ARG A 164 -6.07 14.60 2.23
CA ARG A 164 -6.99 13.63 2.83
C ARG A 164 -6.74 12.21 2.31
N ALA A 165 -6.44 12.04 1.02
CA ALA A 165 -6.06 10.77 0.43
C ALA A 165 -4.72 10.26 0.98
N VAL A 166 -3.71 11.13 1.11
CA VAL A 166 -2.41 10.76 1.71
C VAL A 166 -2.57 10.34 3.18
N LEU A 167 -3.33 11.11 3.98
CA LEU A 167 -3.63 10.73 5.37
C LEU A 167 -4.40 9.41 5.43
N ALA A 168 -5.42 9.23 4.58
CA ALA A 168 -6.21 7.99 4.53
C ALA A 168 -5.36 6.77 4.16
N VAL A 169 -4.46 6.87 3.18
CA VAL A 169 -3.53 5.78 2.83
C VAL A 169 -2.60 5.44 3.99
N TRP A 170 -2.06 6.45 4.69
CA TRP A 170 -1.20 6.23 5.87
C TRP A 170 -1.99 5.57 7.03
N VAL A 171 -3.15 6.09 7.38
CA VAL A 171 -4.03 5.53 8.43
C VAL A 171 -4.46 4.10 8.06
N GLY A 172 -4.78 3.85 6.79
CA GLY A 172 -5.15 2.52 6.28
C GLY A 172 -4.00 1.52 6.38
N ALA A 173 -2.77 1.94 6.08
CA ALA A 173 -1.57 1.11 6.24
C ALA A 173 -1.31 0.78 7.72
N VAL A 174 -1.45 1.75 8.63
CA VAL A 174 -1.33 1.53 10.09
C VAL A 174 -2.44 0.62 10.60
N GLY A 175 -3.69 0.81 10.14
CA GLY A 175 -4.83 -0.05 10.48
C GLY A 175 -4.63 -1.49 9.99
N TRP A 176 -4.08 -1.68 8.80
CA TRP A 176 -3.70 -3.00 8.27
C TRP A 176 -2.58 -3.65 9.09
N GLN A 177 -1.51 -2.90 9.42
CA GLN A 177 -0.44 -3.39 10.31
C GLN A 177 -0.97 -3.83 11.67
N ALA A 178 -1.90 -3.09 12.27
CA ALA A 178 -2.55 -3.48 13.53
C ALA A 178 -3.37 -4.77 13.45
N LEU A 179 -3.80 -5.19 12.25
CA LEU A 179 -4.48 -6.47 12.01
C LEU A 179 -3.53 -7.61 11.64
N ALA A 180 -2.42 -7.30 10.97
CA ALA A 180 -1.39 -8.26 10.61
C ALA A 180 -0.55 -8.66 11.85
N ASP A 181 -0.01 -7.68 12.56
CA ASP A 181 0.96 -7.85 13.64
C ASP A 181 0.28 -7.84 15.02
N LYS A 182 -0.64 -8.78 15.24
CA LYS A 182 -1.44 -8.89 16.47
C LYS A 182 -0.58 -8.98 17.74
N ASP A 183 0.57 -9.63 17.66
CA ASP A 183 1.52 -9.78 18.77
C ASP A 183 2.24 -8.47 19.13
N ALA A 184 2.47 -7.59 18.15
CA ALA A 184 3.00 -6.26 18.41
C ALA A 184 1.98 -5.40 19.18
N ILE A 185 0.70 -5.48 18.80
CA ILE A 185 -0.39 -4.78 19.48
C ILE A 185 -0.62 -5.34 20.89
N SER A 186 -0.59 -6.66 21.08
CA SER A 186 -0.78 -7.27 22.41
C SER A 186 0.38 -6.96 23.36
N GLY A 187 1.62 -6.91 22.85
CA GLY A 187 2.79 -6.44 23.60
C GLY A 187 2.69 -4.95 24.00
N MET A 188 2.21 -4.10 23.09
CA MET A 188 1.95 -2.69 23.38
C MET A 188 0.85 -2.49 24.43
N LEU A 189 -0.26 -3.24 24.36
CA LEU A 189 -1.34 -3.20 25.37
C LEU A 189 -0.85 -3.68 26.75
N SER A 190 -0.06 -4.75 26.77
CA SER A 190 0.53 -5.30 28.00
C SER A 190 1.45 -4.30 28.69
N LYS A 191 2.18 -3.47 27.93
CA LYS A 191 3.03 -2.38 28.46
C LYS A 191 2.25 -1.30 29.21
N ILE A 192 0.94 -1.14 28.92
CA ILE A 192 0.03 -0.21 29.61
C ILE A 192 -0.73 -0.91 30.76
N GLY A 193 -0.54 -2.21 30.96
CA GLY A 193 -1.25 -2.99 31.97
C GLY A 193 -2.65 -3.45 31.52
N ILE A 194 -2.96 -3.36 30.22
CA ILE A 194 -4.20 -3.91 29.67
C ILE A 194 -4.02 -5.44 29.54
N PRO A 195 -4.86 -6.27 30.19
CA PRO A 195 -4.68 -7.72 30.20
C PRO A 195 -4.91 -8.33 28.81
N SER A 196 -4.19 -9.43 28.53
CA SER A 196 -4.24 -10.14 27.26
C SER A 196 -5.61 -10.73 26.90
N SER A 197 -6.52 -10.88 27.88
CA SER A 197 -7.94 -11.19 27.63
C SER A 197 -8.67 -10.13 26.79
N LEU A 198 -8.16 -8.89 26.76
CA LEU A 198 -8.70 -7.78 25.96
C LEU A 198 -7.98 -7.63 24.61
N SER A 199 -7.25 -8.64 24.12
CA SER A 199 -6.55 -8.59 22.83
C SER A 199 -7.47 -8.30 21.63
N PHE A 200 -8.78 -8.59 21.74
CA PHE A 200 -9.76 -8.22 20.71
C PHE A 200 -9.84 -6.70 20.49
N LEU A 201 -9.46 -5.88 21.47
CA LEU A 201 -9.47 -4.43 21.39
C LEU A 201 -8.46 -3.92 20.36
N GLY A 202 -7.35 -4.64 20.17
CA GLY A 202 -6.38 -4.38 19.09
C GLY A 202 -6.96 -4.63 17.70
N VAL A 203 -7.67 -5.75 17.53
CA VAL A 203 -8.38 -6.08 16.28
C VAL A 203 -9.48 -5.06 15.98
N LEU A 204 -10.26 -4.67 16.99
CA LEU A 204 -11.28 -3.64 16.86
C LEU A 204 -10.67 -2.27 16.51
N GLY A 205 -9.52 -1.92 17.08
CA GLY A 205 -8.76 -0.73 16.74
C GLY A 205 -8.26 -0.73 15.29
N GLY A 206 -7.69 -1.85 14.81
CA GLY A 206 -7.25 -2.00 13.42
C GLY A 206 -8.40 -1.87 12.40
N ILE A 207 -9.53 -2.54 12.65
CA ILE A 207 -10.75 -2.38 11.84
C ILE A 207 -11.24 -0.93 11.89
N GLY A 208 -11.28 -0.31 13.07
CA GLY A 208 -11.68 1.08 13.26
C GLY A 208 -10.82 2.06 12.46
N LEU A 209 -9.50 1.87 12.43
CA LEU A 209 -8.58 2.68 11.62
C LEU A 209 -8.83 2.51 10.12
N ILE A 210 -9.10 1.29 9.64
CA ILE A 210 -9.46 1.06 8.23
C ILE A 210 -10.79 1.74 7.88
N VAL A 211 -11.79 1.67 8.75
CA VAL A 211 -13.09 2.36 8.56
C VAL A 211 -12.88 3.88 8.54
N VAL A 212 -12.07 4.43 9.46
CA VAL A 212 -11.70 5.86 9.47
C VAL A 212 -10.97 6.24 8.18
N ALA A 213 -10.03 5.43 7.69
CA ALA A 213 -9.33 5.68 6.44
C ALA A 213 -10.29 5.74 5.23
N VAL A 214 -11.24 4.81 5.13
CA VAL A 214 -12.25 4.80 4.06
C VAL A 214 -13.18 6.01 4.14
N LEU A 215 -13.67 6.35 5.33
CA LEU A 215 -14.57 7.50 5.53
C LEU A 215 -13.84 8.84 5.30
N LEU A 216 -12.58 8.94 5.70
CA LEU A 216 -11.71 10.04 5.30
C LEU A 216 -11.51 10.07 3.78
N LEU A 217 -11.28 8.95 3.09
CA LEU A 217 -11.06 8.94 1.63
C LEU A 217 -12.29 9.40 0.82
N PHE A 218 -13.50 9.08 1.27
CA PHE A 218 -14.74 9.61 0.67
C PHE A 218 -15.11 11.02 1.17
N GLY A 219 -14.59 11.41 2.33
CA GLY A 219 -14.83 12.71 2.93
C GLY A 219 -16.23 12.82 3.54
N ALA A 220 -16.76 11.72 4.07
CA ALA A 220 -18.04 11.67 4.77
C ALA A 220 -17.83 11.87 6.28
N ALA A 221 -18.57 12.81 6.87
CA ALA A 221 -18.42 13.25 8.27
C ALA A 221 -16.95 13.53 8.66
N THR A 222 -16.20 14.17 7.75
CA THR A 222 -14.72 14.27 7.85
C THR A 222 -14.27 14.89 9.16
N ARG A 223 -15.00 15.87 9.69
CA ARG A 223 -14.70 16.52 10.97
C ARG A 223 -14.83 15.57 12.18
N VAL A 224 -15.79 14.64 12.15
CA VAL A 224 -16.01 13.70 13.24
C VAL A 224 -14.90 12.65 13.25
N PHE A 225 -14.62 12.04 12.10
CA PHE A 225 -13.60 11.00 12.01
C PHE A 225 -12.16 11.53 12.14
N SER A 226 -11.88 12.76 11.69
CA SER A 226 -10.61 13.42 11.99
C SER A 226 -10.47 13.84 13.45
N ALA A 227 -11.55 14.23 14.14
CA ALA A 227 -11.50 14.48 15.58
C ALA A 227 -11.23 13.19 16.38
N ILE A 228 -11.91 12.09 16.05
CA ILE A 228 -11.65 10.76 16.64
C ILE A 228 -10.20 10.34 16.38
N LEU A 229 -9.72 10.46 15.14
CA LEU A 229 -8.33 10.14 14.79
C LEU A 229 -7.32 11.01 15.56
N ALA A 230 -7.56 12.32 15.68
CA ALA A 230 -6.70 13.21 16.44
C ALA A 230 -6.63 12.81 17.93
N VAL A 231 -7.77 12.48 18.55
CA VAL A 231 -7.80 11.97 19.94
C VAL A 231 -7.03 10.65 20.06
N VAL A 232 -7.25 9.69 19.15
CA VAL A 232 -6.52 8.41 19.14
C VAL A 232 -5.02 8.61 18.99
N LEU A 233 -4.57 9.51 18.09
CA LEU A 233 -3.15 9.80 17.89
C LEU A 233 -2.53 10.53 19.10
N VAL A 234 -3.23 11.47 19.73
CA VAL A 234 -2.77 12.14 20.94
C VAL A 234 -2.66 11.16 22.11
N VAL A 235 -3.65 10.29 22.31
CA VAL A 235 -3.59 9.21 23.31
C VAL A 235 -2.44 8.26 23.00
N TYR A 236 -2.25 7.87 21.74
CA TYR A 236 -1.14 7.00 21.34
C TYR A 236 0.22 7.63 21.64
N LEU A 237 0.39 8.91 21.30
CA LEU A 237 1.60 9.69 21.59
C LEU A 237 1.88 9.78 23.09
N VAL A 238 0.89 10.16 23.90
CA VAL A 238 1.06 10.32 25.35
C VAL A 238 1.40 9.00 26.03
N PHE A 239 0.70 7.90 25.70
CA PHE A 239 0.83 6.65 26.46
C PHE A 239 1.88 5.67 25.92
N PHE A 240 2.05 5.56 24.60
CA PHE A 240 2.96 4.56 24.00
C PHE A 240 4.30 5.17 23.56
N ARG A 241 4.29 6.44 23.13
CA ARG A 241 5.44 7.08 22.48
C ARG A 241 6.27 7.92 23.44
N PHE A 242 5.69 8.95 24.06
CA PHE A 242 6.39 9.87 24.97
C PHE A 242 6.40 9.36 26.42
N GLY A 243 5.27 8.86 26.93
CA GLY A 243 5.16 8.44 28.33
C GLY A 243 5.49 9.57 29.30
N ALA A 244 6.36 9.29 30.27
CA ALA A 244 6.84 10.25 31.26
C ALA A 244 8.23 10.86 30.93
N PHE A 245 8.78 10.63 29.72
CA PHE A 245 10.17 10.93 29.40
C PHE A 245 10.31 11.85 28.17
N SER A 246 11.56 12.31 27.93
CA SER A 246 11.90 13.15 26.77
C SER A 246 11.56 12.45 25.45
N PRO A 247 10.97 13.17 24.47
CA PRO A 247 10.71 12.63 23.13
C PRO A 247 11.99 12.51 22.26
N PHE A 248 13.12 13.02 22.74
CA PHE A 248 14.41 12.95 22.07
C PHE A 248 15.24 11.79 22.63
N ILE A 249 15.63 10.87 21.76
CA ILE A 249 16.50 9.74 22.09
C ILE A 249 17.92 10.10 21.64
N GLU A 250 18.89 9.97 22.54
CA GLU A 250 20.30 10.25 22.23
C GLU A 250 20.81 9.40 21.06
N GLY A 251 21.63 9.99 20.19
CA GLY A 251 22.18 9.32 19.00
C GLY A 251 21.22 9.17 17.82
N HIS A 252 19.94 9.51 17.95
CA HIS A 252 18.97 9.46 16.84
C HIS A 252 18.64 10.85 16.29
N PHE A 253 18.51 10.95 14.96
CA PHE A 253 18.02 12.16 14.29
C PHE A 253 16.49 12.17 14.25
N GLY A 254 15.88 13.29 14.66
CA GLY A 254 14.42 13.44 14.75
C GLY A 254 13.87 13.27 16.17
N PHE A 255 12.56 13.08 16.29
CA PHE A 255 11.88 12.86 17.57
C PHE A 255 11.04 11.59 17.54
N TYR A 256 10.99 10.89 18.68
CA TYR A 256 10.28 9.63 18.83
C TYR A 256 8.77 9.91 18.87
N GLY A 257 8.14 10.02 17.69
CA GLY A 257 6.72 10.37 17.53
C GLY A 257 6.42 11.22 16.30
N ASP A 258 7.41 11.50 15.46
CA ASP A 258 7.36 12.38 14.30
C ASP A 258 6.14 12.19 13.39
N ARG A 259 6.00 11.01 12.79
CA ARG A 259 4.91 10.67 11.88
C ARG A 259 3.53 10.76 12.55
N GLU A 260 3.40 10.37 13.82
CA GLU A 260 2.14 10.44 14.55
C GLU A 260 1.77 11.88 14.95
N VAL A 261 2.75 12.74 15.29
CA VAL A 261 2.52 14.18 15.52
C VAL A 261 2.11 14.88 14.23
N PHE A 262 2.78 14.62 13.11
CA PHE A 262 2.35 15.17 11.81
C PHE A 262 0.93 14.73 11.44
N ALA A 263 0.61 13.44 11.58
CA ALA A 263 -0.74 12.93 11.35
C ALA A 263 -1.78 13.59 12.29
N ALA A 264 -1.44 13.83 13.56
CA ALA A 264 -2.32 14.49 14.52
C ALA A 264 -2.59 15.96 14.14
N ILE A 265 -1.55 16.70 13.71
CA ILE A 265 -1.68 18.09 13.24
C ILE A 265 -2.58 18.16 11.99
N ILE A 266 -2.39 17.26 11.03
CA ILE A 266 -3.22 17.18 9.82
C ILE A 266 -4.67 16.81 10.18
N ALA A 267 -4.88 15.87 11.12
CA ALA A 267 -6.20 15.52 11.60
C ALA A 267 -6.91 16.73 12.26
N VAL A 268 -6.23 17.49 13.13
CA VAL A 268 -6.76 18.74 13.71
C VAL A 268 -7.08 19.77 12.63
N ALA A 269 -6.24 19.92 11.60
CA ALA A 269 -6.53 20.80 10.46
C ALA A 269 -7.84 20.39 9.75
N PHE A 270 -8.12 19.10 9.57
CA PHE A 270 -9.39 18.61 9.02
C PHE A 270 -10.60 18.82 9.94
N VAL A 271 -10.43 18.85 11.26
CA VAL A 271 -11.50 19.24 12.20
C VAL A 271 -11.89 20.70 11.99
N LEU A 272 -10.90 21.59 11.92
CA LEU A 272 -11.10 23.04 11.80
C LEU A 272 -11.60 23.43 10.41
N ILE A 273 -10.89 23.02 9.36
CA ILE A 273 -11.18 23.41 7.97
C ILE A 273 -12.38 22.61 7.44
N GLY A 274 -12.42 21.31 7.69
CA GLY A 274 -13.38 20.37 7.08
C GLY A 274 -12.87 19.74 5.79
N ALA A 275 -13.79 19.10 5.06
CA ALA A 275 -13.49 18.15 3.99
C ALA A 275 -13.12 18.77 2.61
N GLY A 276 -13.38 20.06 2.42
CA GLY A 276 -13.31 20.76 1.13
C GLY A 276 -14.45 20.40 0.16
N GLY A 277 -14.54 21.15 -0.94
CA GLY A 277 -15.62 21.04 -1.94
C GLY A 277 -15.73 19.73 -2.74
N LEU A 278 -14.71 18.86 -2.70
CA LEU A 278 -14.65 17.54 -3.38
C LEU A 278 -14.99 16.37 -2.44
N SER A 279 -15.85 16.61 -1.45
CA SER A 279 -16.26 15.61 -0.46
C SER A 279 -17.75 15.28 -0.59
N ILE A 280 -18.14 14.10 -0.12
CA ILE A 280 -19.57 13.77 0.02
C ILE A 280 -20.28 14.79 0.93
N ASP A 281 -19.63 15.24 2.01
CA ASP A 281 -20.15 16.30 2.90
C ASP A 281 -20.47 17.61 2.14
N ALA A 282 -19.70 17.97 1.11
CA ALA A 282 -19.93 19.18 0.31
C ALA A 282 -21.09 19.01 -0.69
N VAL A 283 -21.25 17.83 -1.29
CA VAL A 283 -22.40 17.52 -2.16
C VAL A 283 -23.70 17.50 -1.36
N MET A 284 -23.68 16.93 -0.15
CA MET A 284 -24.84 16.92 0.76
C MET A 284 -25.21 18.32 1.26
N ARG A 285 -24.24 19.22 1.46
CA ARG A 285 -24.54 20.62 1.82
C ARG A 285 -25.22 21.35 0.67
N LYS A 286 -24.63 21.33 -0.53
CA LYS A 286 -25.19 21.98 -1.72
C LYS A 286 -26.65 21.59 -2.01
N ARG A 287 -27.01 20.32 -1.79
CA ARG A 287 -28.40 19.86 -1.95
C ARG A 287 -29.35 20.55 -0.99
N ARG A 288 -28.99 20.67 0.30
CA ARG A 288 -29.80 21.41 1.29
C ARG A 288 -29.92 22.88 0.95
N ASP A 289 -28.81 23.49 0.51
CA ASP A 289 -28.80 24.90 0.11
C ASP A 289 -29.76 25.11 -1.11
N THR A 290 -29.86 24.16 -2.04
CA THR A 290 -30.84 24.20 -3.16
C THR A 290 -32.28 23.87 -2.73
N ASP A 291 -32.48 22.91 -1.82
CA ASP A 291 -33.80 22.55 -1.28
C ASP A 291 -34.42 23.70 -0.44
N GLU A 292 -33.63 24.71 -0.03
CA GLU A 292 -34.06 25.93 0.65
C GLU A 292 -34.31 27.12 -0.32
N GLU A 293 -33.94 27.00 -1.60
CA GLU A 293 -34.12 28.02 -2.64
C GLU A 293 -35.34 27.76 -3.59
N GLU A 294 -35.97 26.58 -3.51
CA GLU A 294 -37.20 26.18 -4.25
C GLU A 294 -38.51 26.41 -3.44
#